data_AF-A0A3C1UIN6-F1
#
_entry.id   AF-A0A3C1UIN6-F1
#
_cell.length_a   1.000
_cell.length_b   1.000
_cell.length_c   1.000
_cell.angle_alpha   90.00
_cell.angle_beta   90.00
_cell.angle_gamma   90.00
#
_symmetry.space_group_name_H-M   'P 1'
#
loop_
_entity.id
_entity.type
_entity.pdbx_description
1 polymer ?
#
loop_
_entity_poly.entity_id
_entity_poly.type
_entity_poly.pdbx_seq_one_letter_code
_entity_poly.pdbx_strand_id
1 'polypeptide(L)' 'MADIPKEIQKKYEKLKEAISRHGHFYYVLDAPEITDEAYDSLMRELEALELEYPALITSDSPTQ' A
#
# COMPACT_ATOMS: atom_id res chain seq x y z
N MET A 1 -15.54 -13.13 -11.77
CA MET A 1 -14.29 -12.69 -11.12
C MET A 1 -14.03 -11.29 -11.64
N ALA A 2 -13.93 -10.28 -10.78
CA ALA A 2 -13.75 -8.91 -11.24
C ALA A 2 -12.41 -8.81 -11.99
N ASP A 3 -12.45 -8.48 -13.28
CA ASP A 3 -11.25 -8.15 -14.04
C ASP A 3 -10.67 -6.87 -13.46
N ILE A 4 -9.58 -6.99 -12.69
CA ILE A 4 -8.86 -5.84 -12.16
C ILE A 4 -8.21 -5.13 -13.35
N PRO A 5 -8.49 -3.84 -13.58
CA PRO A 5 -7.83 -3.10 -14.65
C PRO A 5 -6.31 -3.08 -14.42
N LYS A 6 -5.51 -3.26 -15.48
CA LYS A 6 -4.04 -3.27 -15.37
C LYS A 6 -3.48 -2.01 -14.70
N GLU A 7 -4.14 -0.87 -14.89
CA GLU A 7 -3.74 0.39 -14.26
C GLU A 7 -3.97 0.39 -12.75
N ILE A 8 -5.05 -0.24 -12.29
CA ILE A 8 -5.32 -0.43 -10.86
C ILE A 8 -4.29 -1.38 -10.26
N GLN A 9 -3.99 -2.50 -10.94
CA GLN A 9 -2.98 -3.44 -10.46
C GLN A 9 -1.60 -2.77 -10.35
N LYS A 10 -1.18 -1.99 -11.36
CA LYS A 10 0.07 -1.21 -11.28
C LYS A 10 0.05 -0.21 -10.13
N LYS A 11 -1.09 0.44 -9.89
CA LYS A 11 -1.23 1.40 -8.80
C LYS A 11 -1.11 0.72 -7.43
N TYR A 12 -1.75 -0.43 -7.28
CA TYR A 12 -1.66 -1.26 -6.08
C TYR A 12 -0.21 -1.66 -5.78
N GLU A 13 0.49 -2.23 -6.76
CA GLU A 13 1.90 -2.62 -6.58
C GLU A 13 2.79 -1.44 -6.19
N LYS A 14 2.60 -0.27 -6.83
CA LYS A 14 3.34 0.94 -6.47
C LYS A 14 3.07 1.42 -5.05
N LEU A 15 1.82 1.39 -4.61
CA LEU A 15 1.46 1.76 -3.23
C LEU A 15 2.07 0.78 -2.23
N LYS A 16 1.96 -0.52 -2.50
CA LYS A 16 2.54 -1.58 -1.69
C LYS A 16 4.06 -1.43 -1.55
N GLU A 17 4.78 -1.19 -2.65
CA GLU A 17 6.22 -0.92 -2.64
C GLU A 17 6.58 0.34 -1.85
N ALA A 18 5.85 1.44 -2.07
CA ALA A 18 6.10 2.71 -1.38
C ALA A 18 5.89 2.60 0.13
N ILE A 19 4.77 1.99 0.55
CA ILE A 19 4.45 1.75 1.95
C ILE A 19 5.49 0.84 2.59
N SER A 20 5.86 -0.27 1.95
CA SER A 20 6.88 -1.19 2.47
C SER A 20 8.23 -0.50 2.65
N ARG A 21 8.65 0.31 1.68
CA ARG A 21 9.87 1.11 1.78
C ARG A 21 9.79 2.09 2.95
N HIS A 22 8.74 2.91 3.02
CA HIS A 22 8.62 3.92 4.07
C HIS A 22 8.47 3.30 5.46
N GLY A 23 7.76 2.17 5.57
CA GLY A 23 7.68 1.37 6.78
C GLY A 23 9.04 0.82 7.22
N HIS A 24 9.89 0.39 6.28
CA HIS A 24 11.26 -0.01 6.59
C HIS A 24 12.08 1.18 7.15
N PHE A 25 12.00 2.34 6.51
CA PHE A 25 12.68 3.55 7.00
C PHE A 25 12.17 3.98 8.38
N TYR A 26 10.88 3.87 8.62
CA TYR A 26 10.24 4.22 9.88
C TYR A 26 10.59 3.23 11.00
N TYR A 27 10.31 1.94 10.81
CA TYR A 27 10.38 0.93 11.88
C TYR A 27 11.75 0.28 12.03
N VAL A 28 12.56 0.20 10.97
CA VAL A 28 13.84 -0.52 10.99
C VAL A 28 15.02 0.44 11.07
N LEU A 29 14.99 1.52 10.30
CA LEU A 29 16.10 2.45 10.20
C LEU A 29 15.99 3.64 11.16
N ASP A 30 14.84 3.82 11.83
CA ASP A 30 14.54 4.98 12.70
C ASP A 30 14.83 6.32 11.98
N ALA A 31 14.54 6.34 10.68
CA ALA A 31 14.87 7.42 9.76
C ALA A 31 13.70 7.68 8.79
N PRO A 32 12.54 8.14 9.28
CA PRO A 32 11.35 8.33 8.46
C PRO A 32 11.60 9.32 7.32
N GLU A 33 11.32 8.88 6.08
CA GLU A 33 11.44 9.73 4.87
C GLU A 33 10.20 10.61 4.65
N ILE A 34 9.06 10.24 5.24
CA ILE A 34 7.77 10.92 5.11
C ILE A 34 7.13 11.10 6.49
N THR A 35 6.18 12.03 6.60
CA THR A 35 5.44 12.24 7.85
C THR A 35 4.41 11.13 8.07
N ASP A 36 3.98 10.98 9.32
CA ASP A 36 2.94 10.02 9.70
C ASP A 36 1.66 10.24 8.86
N GLU A 37 1.25 11.49 8.63
CA GLU A 37 0.05 11.79 7.83
C GLU A 37 0.19 11.36 6.36
N ALA A 38 1.40 11.46 5.81
CA ALA A 38 1.68 11.01 4.46
C ALA A 38 1.64 9.48 4.38
N TYR A 39 2.21 8.79 5.37
CA TYR A 39 2.15 7.33 5.47
C TYR A 39 0.71 6.83 5.62
N ASP A 40 -0.06 7.43 6.53
CA ASP A 40 -1.49 7.15 6.72
C ASP A 40 -2.29 7.37 5.44
N SER A 41 -1.97 8.39 4.66
CA SER A 41 -2.64 8.66 3.38
C SER A 41 -2.37 7.55 2.36
N LEU A 42 -1.13 7.04 2.28
CA LEU A 42 -0.79 5.90 1.42
C LEU A 42 -1.53 4.63 1.85
N MET A 43 -1.54 4.35 3.16
CA MET A 43 -2.25 3.20 3.73
C MET A 43 -3.74 3.22 3.40
N ARG A 44 -4.42 4.37 3.60
CA ARG A 44 -5.84 4.52 3.26
C ARG A 44 -6.12 4.33 1.78
N GLU A 45 -5.21 4.78 0.91
CA GLU A 45 -5.35 4.58 -0.53
C GLU A 45 -5.21 3.10 -0.91
N LEU A 46 -4.29 2.37 -0.28
CA LEU A 46 -4.14 0.93 -0.47
C LEU A 46 -5.39 0.17 0.01
N GLU A 47 -5.89 0.48 1.21
CA GLU A 47 -7.13 -0.08 1.77
C GLU A 47 -8.34 0.17 0.86
N ALA A 48 -8.46 1.38 0.30
CA ALA A 48 -9.56 1.72 -0.61
C ALA A 48 -9.53 0.87 -1.88
N LEU A 49 -8.33 0.62 -2.44
CA LEU A 49 -8.18 -0.26 -3.60
C LEU A 49 -8.52 -1.71 -3.28
N GLU A 50 -8.14 -2.20 -2.10
CA GLU A 50 -8.47 -3.56 -1.65
C GLU A 50 -9.95 -3.74 -1.36
N LEU A 51 -10.63 -2.71 -0.85
CA LEU A 51 -12.07 -2.71 -0.64
C LEU A 51 -12.83 -2.75 -1.97
N GLU A 52 -12.36 -1.99 -2.97
CA GLU A 52 -12.95 -1.96 -4.32
C GLU A 52 -12.64 -3.25 -5.10
N TYR A 53 -11.45 -3.81 -4.90
CA TYR A 53 -10.97 -5.03 -5.56
C TYR A 53 -10.48 -6.06 -4.53
N PRO A 54 -11.38 -6.84 -3.90
CA PRO A 54 -10.99 -7.84 -2.90
C PRO A 54 -10.02 -8.91 -3.40
N ALA A 55 -9.91 -9.08 -4.72
CA ALA A 55 -8.94 -9.98 -5.35
C ALA A 55 -7.48 -9.48 -5.27
N LEU A 56 -7.25 -8.21 -4.89
CA LEU A 56 -5.92 -7.65 -4.62
C LEU A 56 -5.43 -7.96 -3.20
N ILE A 57 -6.33 -8.33 -2.28
CA ILE A 57 -5.95 -8.63 -0.89
C ILE A 57 -5.02 -9.84 -0.89
N THR A 58 -3.80 -9.62 -0.41
CA THR A 58 -2.74 -10.61 -0.32
C THR A 58 -2.20 -10.67 1.10
N SER A 59 -1.72 -11.83 1.54
CA SER A 59 -1.21 -12.02 2.91
C SER A 59 0.07 -11.22 3.21
N ASP A 60 0.73 -10.71 2.18
CA ASP A 60 1.91 -9.86 2.25
C ASP A 60 1.56 -8.37 1.98
N SER A 61 0.27 -8.02 1.95
CA SER A 61 -0.16 -6.63 1.89
C SER A 61 0.11 -5.93 3.23
N PRO A 62 0.64 -4.70 3.24
CA PRO A 62 0.83 -3.89 4.46
C PRO A 62 -0.44 -3.66 5.29
N THR A 63 -1.64 -3.89 4.74
CA THR A 63 -2.93 -3.73 5.43
C THR A 63 -3.37 -4.97 6.21
N GLN A 64 -2.68 -6.11 6.08
CA GLN A 64 -2.98 -7.38 6.76
C GLN A 64 -2.02 -7.64 7.93
#